data_AF-A0AA40RUG9-F1
#
_entry.id   AF-A0AA40RUG9-F1
#
_cell.length_a   1.000
_cell.length_b   1.000
_cell.length_c   1.000
_cell.angle_alpha   90.00
_cell.angle_beta   90.00
_cell.angle_gamma   90.00
#
_symmetry.space_group_name_H-M   'P 1'
#
loop_
_entity.id
_entity.type
_entity.pdbx_description
1 polymer ?
#
loop_
_entity_poly.entity_id
_entity_poly.type
_entity_poly.pdbx_seq_one_letter_code
_entity_poly.pdbx_strand_id
1 'polypeptide(L)'
;MTTTDSQAAPHELLREEFCALAKAALLSNHGRRWNVELGEHYSAFSDAETAELALRDVHRAAVNNALFFNDPVQSGSLYATTTLPPAHVLDQYPDLIELFPNAIAT
;
A
#
# COMPACT_ATOMS: atom_id res chain seq x y z
N MET A 1 -25.71 16.16 -6.90
CA MET A 1 -24.62 15.50 -7.65
C MET A 1 -23.54 15.19 -6.63
N THR A 2 -23.54 13.99 -6.07
CA THR A 2 -22.47 13.54 -5.19
C THR A 2 -21.35 13.07 -6.08
N THR A 3 -20.31 13.89 -6.24
CA THR A 3 -19.04 13.43 -6.77
C THR A 3 -18.59 12.32 -5.83
N THR A 4 -18.62 11.07 -6.31
CA THR A 4 -17.89 9.99 -5.66
C THR A 4 -16.43 10.41 -5.75
N ASP A 5 -15.92 11.02 -4.70
CA ASP A 5 -14.48 11.21 -4.55
C ASP A 5 -13.91 9.79 -4.53
N SER A 6 -13.30 9.36 -5.65
CA SER A 6 -12.61 8.09 -5.69
C SER A 6 -11.46 8.20 -4.69
N GLN A 7 -11.64 7.58 -3.53
CA GLN A 7 -10.64 7.54 -2.48
C GLN A 7 -9.31 7.04 -3.07
N ALA A 8 -8.25 7.84 -2.90
CA ALA A 8 -6.91 7.52 -3.40
C ALA A 8 -6.47 6.14 -2.92
N ALA A 9 -5.74 5.42 -3.77
CA ALA A 9 -5.23 4.10 -3.41
C ALA A 9 -4.17 4.24 -2.30
N PRO A 10 -3.97 3.21 -1.46
CA PRO A 10 -3.02 3.27 -0.35
C PRO A 10 -1.61 3.69 -0.76
N HIS A 11 -1.12 3.25 -1.93
CA HIS A 11 0.22 3.57 -2.44
C HIS A 11 0.32 4.96 -3.08
N GLU A 12 -0.78 5.70 -3.16
CA GLU A 12 -0.84 7.09 -3.65
C GLU A 12 -0.86 8.11 -2.50
N LEU A 13 -0.97 7.65 -1.26
CA LEU A 13 -0.97 8.47 -0.05
C LEU A 13 0.41 8.49 0.60
N LEU A 14 0.76 9.56 1.29
CA LEU A 14 1.86 9.51 2.24
C LEU A 14 1.50 8.54 3.38
N ARG A 15 2.51 7.91 3.98
CA ARG A 15 2.33 7.00 5.12
C ARG A 15 1.50 7.62 6.23
N GLU A 16 1.76 8.88 6.56
CA GLU A 16 1.08 9.61 7.63
C GLU A 16 -0.39 9.86 7.27
N GLU A 17 -0.69 10.16 6.00
CA GLU A 17 -2.06 10.34 5.50
C GLU A 17 -2.81 9.01 5.50
N PHE A 18 -2.18 7.93 5.02
CA PHE A 18 -2.74 6.59 5.10
C PHE A 18 -3.04 6.20 6.55
N CYS A 19 -2.10 6.41 7.48
CA CYS A 19 -2.32 6.08 8.89
C CYS A 19 -3.43 6.92 9.54
N ALA A 20 -3.69 8.13 9.05
CA ALA A 20 -4.77 8.98 9.55
C ALA A 20 -6.16 8.56 9.01
N LEU A 21 -6.21 8.00 7.80
CA LEU A 21 -7.45 7.62 7.12
C LEU A 21 -7.85 6.15 7.35
N ALA A 22 -6.85 5.26 7.45
CA ALA A 22 -7.05 3.82 7.58
C ALA A 22 -7.37 3.42 9.03
N LYS A 23 -8.01 2.26 9.17
CA LYS A 23 -8.36 1.68 10.47
C LYS A 23 -7.72 0.31 10.62
N ALA A 24 -7.03 0.09 11.73
CA ALA A 24 -6.55 -1.23 12.12
C ALA A 24 -7.51 -1.85 13.14
N ALA A 25 -8.17 -2.94 12.77
CA ALA A 25 -9.04 -3.72 13.64
C ALA A 25 -8.31 -4.98 14.11
N LEU A 26 -8.29 -5.20 15.43
CA LEU A 26 -7.76 -6.44 16.00
C LEU A 26 -8.69 -7.60 15.65
N LEU A 27 -8.13 -8.66 15.10
CA LEU A 27 -8.87 -9.87 14.76
C LEU A 27 -8.74 -10.90 15.88
N SER A 28 -9.88 -11.41 16.35
CA SER A 28 -9.95 -12.55 17.26
C SER A 28 -10.30 -13.83 16.50
N ASN A 29 -9.67 -14.97 16.86
CA ASN A 29 -9.89 -16.27 16.22
C ASN A 29 -9.59 -16.29 14.70
N HIS A 30 -8.68 -15.42 14.26
CA HIS A 30 -8.20 -15.35 12.90
C HIS A 30 -6.70 -15.72 12.89
N GLY A 31 -6.21 -16.32 11.79
CA GLY A 31 -4.79 -16.67 11.64
C GLY A 31 -3.86 -15.45 11.45
N ARG A 32 -4.43 -14.24 11.43
CA ARG A 32 -3.73 -12.95 11.33
C ARG A 32 -4.16 -12.05 12.47
N ARG A 33 -3.29 -11.13 12.90
CA ARG A 33 -3.56 -10.25 14.05
C ARG A 33 -4.43 -9.04 13.70
N TRP A 34 -4.19 -8.40 12.57
CA TRP A 34 -4.84 -7.13 12.20
C TRP A 34 -5.47 -7.22 10.82
N ASN A 35 -6.67 -6.66 10.68
CA ASN A 35 -7.22 -6.21 9.41
C ASN A 35 -7.06 -4.69 9.34
N VAL A 36 -6.39 -4.20 8.30
CA VAL A 36 -6.25 -2.77 8.01
C VAL A 36 -7.14 -2.44 6.83
N GLU A 37 -8.05 -1.48 7.04
CA GLU A 37 -9.05 -1.07 6.06
C GLU A 37 -8.85 0.40 5.68
N LEU A 38 -9.02 0.72 4.40
CA LEU A 38 -9.05 2.08 3.88
C LEU A 38 -10.32 2.25 3.02
N GLY A 39 -11.29 3.00 3.53
CA GLY A 39 -12.59 3.12 2.87
C GLY A 39 -13.36 1.80 2.82
N GLU A 40 -14.20 1.62 1.81
CA GLU A 40 -15.02 0.41 1.62
C GLU A 40 -14.37 -0.64 0.71
N HIS A 41 -13.26 -0.31 0.04
CA HIS A 41 -12.72 -1.10 -1.07
C HIS A 41 -11.31 -1.63 -0.86
N TYR A 42 -10.65 -1.27 0.23
CA TYR A 42 -9.32 -1.76 0.54
C TYR A 42 -9.28 -2.44 1.91
N SER A 43 -8.73 -3.66 1.94
CA SER A 43 -8.42 -4.42 3.15
C SER A 43 -7.15 -5.23 2.93
N ALA A 44 -6.28 -5.24 3.94
CA ALA A 44 -5.08 -6.09 3.97
C ALA A 44 -4.75 -6.50 5.41
N PHE A 45 -4.07 -7.63 5.57
CA PHE A 45 -3.76 -8.19 6.88
C PHE A 45 -2.31 -7.98 7.29
N SER A 46 -2.08 -7.66 8.57
CA SER A 46 -0.74 -7.60 9.18
C SER A 46 -0.68 -8.42 10.47
N ASP A 47 0.52 -8.93 10.78
CA ASP A 47 0.84 -9.63 12.03
C ASP A 47 1.73 -8.78 12.96
N ALA A 48 1.83 -7.49 12.70
CA ALA A 48 2.59 -6.56 13.52
C ALA A 48 2.14 -6.59 15.00
N GLU A 49 3.04 -6.17 15.88
CA GLU A 49 2.80 -6.20 17.33
C GLU A 49 1.71 -5.21 17.77
N THR A 50 1.63 -4.04 17.14
CA THR A 50 0.66 -2.99 17.47
C THR A 50 -0.15 -2.56 16.25
N ALA A 51 -1.27 -1.87 16.50
CA ALA A 51 -2.13 -1.31 15.46
C ALA A 51 -1.36 -0.32 14.56
N GLU A 52 -0.53 0.53 15.16
CA GLU A 52 0.26 1.53 14.44
C GLU A 52 1.31 0.87 13.55
N LEU A 53 1.94 -0.20 14.04
CA LEU A 53 2.87 -0.98 13.22
C LEU A 53 2.14 -1.72 12.10
N ALA A 54 0.92 -2.21 12.34
CA ALA A 54 0.10 -2.85 11.32
C ALA A 54 -0.27 -1.88 10.18
N LEU A 55 -0.64 -0.64 10.51
CA LEU A 55 -0.90 0.42 9.53
C LEU A 55 0.33 0.69 8.65
N ARG A 56 1.51 0.82 9.27
CA ARG A 56 2.76 1.07 8.56
C ARG A 56 3.18 -0.11 7.69
N ASP A 57 3.02 -1.33 8.19
CA ASP A 57 3.32 -2.57 7.48
C ASP A 57 2.45 -2.72 6.23
N VAL A 58 1.13 -2.52 6.37
CA VAL A 58 0.19 -2.58 5.24
C VAL A 58 0.45 -1.49 4.22
N HIS A 59 0.72 -0.26 4.65
CA HIS A 59 1.05 0.82 3.73
C HIS A 59 2.32 0.50 2.92
N ARG A 60 3.38 0.03 3.60
CA ARG A 60 4.60 -0.41 2.94
C ARG A 60 4.33 -1.53 1.94
N ALA A 61 3.52 -2.52 2.31
CA ALA A 61 3.15 -3.62 1.42
C ALA A 61 2.39 -3.13 0.18
N ALA A 62 1.51 -2.12 0.32
CA ALA A 62 0.82 -1.52 -0.81
C ALA A 62 1.80 -0.85 -1.79
N VAL A 63 2.75 -0.05 -1.28
CA VAL A 63 3.79 0.58 -2.10
C VAL A 63 4.66 -0.48 -2.80
N ASN A 64 5.08 -1.52 -2.08
CA ASN A 64 5.82 -2.65 -2.64
C ASN A 64 5.06 -3.34 -3.78
N ASN A 65 3.78 -3.62 -3.58
CA ASN A 65 2.95 -4.29 -4.59
C ASN A 65 2.76 -3.39 -5.81
N ALA A 66 2.55 -2.09 -5.62
CA ALA A 66 2.42 -1.13 -6.71
C ALA A 66 3.71 -1.04 -7.54
N LEU A 67 4.88 -1.07 -6.89
CA LEU A 67 6.17 -1.16 -7.58
C LEU A 67 6.33 -2.49 -8.33
N PHE A 68 6.02 -3.63 -7.69
CA PHE A 68 6.07 -4.94 -8.33
C PHE A 68 5.22 -4.98 -9.61
N PHE A 69 3.95 -4.56 -9.54
CA PHE A 69 3.04 -4.54 -10.70
C PHE A 69 3.42 -3.51 -11.78
N ASN A 70 4.30 -2.56 -11.48
CA ASN A 70 4.86 -1.64 -12.46
C ASN A 70 6.32 -1.97 -12.82
N ASP A 71 6.87 -3.10 -12.39
CA ASP A 71 8.17 -3.57 -12.85
C ASP A 71 7.97 -4.46 -14.10
N PRO A 72 8.39 -4.04 -15.30
CA PRO A 72 8.16 -4.80 -16.54
C PRO A 72 8.93 -6.12 -16.61
N VAL A 73 9.95 -6.31 -15.76
CA VAL A 73 10.75 -7.53 -15.69
C VAL A 73 10.13 -8.53 -14.72
N GLN A 74 9.58 -8.06 -13.60
CA GLN A 74 9.07 -8.93 -12.52
C GLN A 74 7.58 -9.28 -12.64
N SER A 75 6.75 -8.34 -13.11
CA SER A 75 5.28 -8.51 -13.09
C SER A 75 4.71 -9.39 -14.20
N GLY A 76 5.46 -9.62 -15.28
CA GLY A 76 4.99 -10.42 -16.42
C GLY A 76 3.65 -9.92 -16.97
N SER A 77 2.64 -10.79 -16.99
CA SER A 77 1.30 -10.44 -17.48
C SER A 77 0.49 -9.51 -16.56
N LEU A 78 0.99 -9.22 -15.36
CA LEU A 78 0.33 -8.34 -14.38
C LEU A 78 0.84 -6.90 -14.47
N TYR A 79 1.73 -6.61 -15.42
CA TYR A 79 2.30 -5.29 -15.63
C TYR A 79 1.22 -4.22 -15.87
N ALA A 80 1.40 -3.06 -15.24
CA ALA A 80 0.56 -1.86 -15.36
C ALA A 80 -0.93 -2.07 -14.98
N THR A 81 -1.19 -3.01 -14.08
CA THR A 81 -2.55 -3.24 -13.51
C THR A 81 -2.90 -2.30 -12.36
N THR A 82 -1.94 -1.48 -11.92
CA THR A 82 -2.10 -0.45 -10.88
C THR A 82 -1.27 0.78 -11.25
N THR A 83 -1.57 1.91 -10.64
CA THR A 83 -0.75 3.13 -10.76
C THR A 83 0.58 2.97 -10.04
N LEU A 84 1.62 3.68 -10.50
CA LEU A 84 2.90 3.78 -9.81
C LEU A 84 2.75 4.71 -8.58
N PRO A 85 3.41 4.41 -7.45
CA PRO A 85 3.44 5.34 -6.33
C PRO A 85 4.04 6.70 -6.73
N PRO A 86 3.46 7.83 -6.30
CA PRO A 86 4.03 9.15 -6.55
C PRO A 86 5.43 9.32 -5.93
N ALA A 87 6.26 10.20 -6.50
CA ALA A 87 7.64 10.41 -6.05
C ALA A 87 7.75 10.74 -4.55
N HIS A 88 6.86 11.60 -4.02
CA HIS A 88 6.85 11.96 -2.60
C HIS A 88 6.50 10.79 -1.66
N VAL A 89 5.77 9.78 -2.16
CA VAL A 89 5.54 8.52 -1.43
C VAL A 89 6.79 7.64 -1.48
N LEU A 90 7.42 7.54 -2.66
CA LEU A 90 8.66 6.78 -2.85
C LEU A 90 9.82 7.29 -1.99
N ASP A 91 9.90 8.61 -1.76
CA ASP A 91 10.89 9.23 -0.86
C ASP A 91 10.84 8.65 0.58
N GLN A 92 9.72 8.05 0.98
CA GLN A 92 9.56 7.39 2.29
C GLN A 92 10.06 5.94 2.33
N TYR A 93 10.37 5.34 1.17
CA TYR A 93 10.75 3.93 1.01
C TYR A 93 11.94 3.73 0.08
N PRO A 94 13.12 4.30 0.39
CA PRO A 94 14.32 4.18 -0.45
C PRO A 94 14.75 2.73 -0.68
N ASP A 95 14.47 1.85 0.29
CA ASP A 95 14.78 0.43 0.18
C ASP A 95 13.88 -0.31 -0.82
N LEU A 96 12.63 0.13 -1.03
CA LEU A 96 11.77 -0.41 -2.09
C LEU A 96 12.19 0.08 -3.47
N ILE A 97 12.68 1.32 -3.58
CA ILE A 97 13.27 1.86 -4.82
C ILE A 97 14.44 0.97 -5.28
N GLU A 98 15.32 0.58 -4.35
CA GLU A 98 16.46 -0.32 -4.64
C GLU A 98 16.02 -1.71 -5.11
N LEU A 99 14.88 -2.22 -4.63
CA LEU A 99 14.35 -3.53 -5.01
C LEU A 99 13.65 -3.54 -6.38
N PHE A 100 13.13 -2.40 -6.83
CA PHE A 100 12.37 -2.27 -8.08
C PHE A 100 12.92 -1.17 -9.02
N PRO A 101 14.20 -1.22 -9.41
CA PRO A 101 14.82 -0.18 -10.23
C PRO A 101 14.16 -0.06 -11.61
N ASN A 102 13.60 -1.15 -12.16
CA ASN A 102 12.96 -1.13 -13.48
C ASN A 102 11.57 -0.49 -13.44
N ALA A 103 10.91 -0.45 -12.28
CA ALA A 103 9.59 0.19 -12.15
C ALA A 103 9.68 1.72 -12.16
N ILE A 104 10.83 2.26 -11.76
CA ILE A 104 11.09 3.70 -11.63
C ILE A 104 11.97 4.26 -12.76
N ALA A 105 12.61 3.40 -13.54
CA ALA A 105 13.40 3.78 -14.71
C ALA A 105 12.47 4.19 -15.86
N THR A 106 12.02 5.44 -15.82
CA THR A 106 11.28 6.09 -16.93
C THR A 106 12.16 7.09 -17.65
#